data_AF-I3XG75-F1
#
_entry.id   AF-I3XG75-F1
#
_cell.length_a   1.000
_cell.length_b   1.000
_cell.length_c   1.000
_cell.angle_alpha   90.00
_cell.angle_beta   90.00
_cell.angle_gamma   90.00
#
_symmetry.space_group_name_H-M   'P 1'
#
loop_
_entity.id
_entity.type
_entity.pdbx_description
1 polymer ?
#
loop_
_entity_poly.entity_id
_entity_poly.type
_entity_poly.pdbx_seq_one_letter_code
_entity_poly.pdbx_strand_id
1 'polypeptide(L)' 'MRRSLLLLTMFGLAACSEQERTYTVEELVADEALLSSIVTKCRNNPGELRDTATCQNAESADGKLRLQRMRQSLGG' A
#
# COMPACT_ATOMS: atom_id res chain seq x y z
N MET A 1 -19.03 38.68 -10.50
CA MET A 1 -19.77 37.79 -9.56
C MET A 1 -20.06 36.40 -10.15
N ARG A 2 -20.67 36.26 -11.34
CA ARG A 2 -20.93 34.94 -11.98
C ARG A 2 -19.69 34.10 -12.31
N ARG A 3 -18.59 34.73 -12.76
CA ARG A 3 -17.33 34.05 -13.11
C ARG A 3 -16.58 33.47 -11.90
N SER A 4 -16.67 34.13 -10.75
CA SER A 4 -16.02 33.72 -9.50
C SER A 4 -16.68 32.47 -8.89
N LEU A 5 -18.00 32.30 -9.11
CA LEU A 5 -18.75 31.14 -8.66
C LEU A 5 -18.37 29.85 -9.42
N LEU A 6 -17.98 29.97 -10.70
CA LEU A 6 -17.57 28.83 -11.53
C LEU A 6 -16.20 28.25 -11.14
N LEU A 7 -15.31 29.08 -10.58
CA LEU A 7 -13.99 28.64 -10.12
C LEU A 7 -14.07 27.89 -8.79
N LEU A 8 -15.00 28.26 -7.91
CA LEU A 8 -15.17 27.61 -6.61
C LEU A 8 -15.73 26.18 -6.75
N THR A 9 -16.56 25.93 -7.77
CA THR A 9 -17.18 24.61 -8.01
C THR A 9 -16.21 23.55 -8.53
N MET A 10 -15.09 23.95 -9.16
CA MET A 10 -14.12 22.97 -9.69
C MET A 10 -13.19 22.39 -8.63
N PHE A 11 -12.98 23.08 -7.49
CA PHE A 11 -12.03 22.64 -6.45
C PHE A 11 -12.62 21.60 -5.47
N GLY A 12 -13.93 21.36 -5.49
CA GLY A 12 -14.61 20.51 -4.51
C GLY A 12 -14.55 19.00 -4.73
N LEU A 13 -14.03 18.53 -5.87
CA LEU A 13 -14.11 17.11 -6.25
C LEU A 13 -12.87 16.26 -5.90
N ALA A 14 -11.80 16.87 -5.38
CA ALA A 14 -10.57 16.15 -5.04
C ALA A 14 -10.53 15.56 -3.62
N ALA A 15 -11.60 15.70 -2.82
CA ALA A 15 -11.54 15.50 -1.37
C ALA A 15 -12.14 14.18 -0.83
N CYS A 16 -12.54 13.23 -1.68
CA CYS A 16 -13.08 11.94 -1.22
C CYS A 16 -12.48 10.74 -1.98
N SER A 17 -11.19 10.48 -1.77
CA SER A 17 -10.73 9.09 -1.71
C SER A 17 -10.36 8.81 -0.26
N GLU A 18 -10.88 7.71 0.30
CA GLU A 18 -10.32 7.20 1.56
C GLU A 18 -8.85 6.90 1.30
N GLN A 19 -7.97 7.71 1.89
CA GLN A 19 -6.54 7.46 1.81
C GLN A 19 -6.25 6.22 2.65
N GLU A 20 -6.03 5.10 1.97
CA GLU A 20 -5.70 3.85 2.64
C GLU A 20 -4.46 4.03 3.52
N ARG A 21 -4.50 3.45 4.74
CA ARG A 21 -3.38 3.54 5.68
C ARG A 21 -2.11 3.02 5.00
N THR A 22 -1.06 3.83 5.04
CA THR A 22 0.29 3.41 4.67
C THR A 22 0.91 2.62 5.81
N TYR A 23 1.19 1.34 5.59
CA TYR A 23 1.94 0.50 6.51
C TYR A 23 3.43 0.53 6.17
N THR A 24 4.30 0.64 7.16
CA THR A 24 5.75 0.52 6.96
C THR A 24 6.15 -0.93 6.73
N VAL A 25 7.35 -1.14 6.17
CA VAL A 25 7.90 -2.49 6.01
C VAL A 25 8.02 -3.20 7.36
N GLU A 26 8.42 -2.48 8.41
CA GLU A 26 8.61 -3.02 9.76
C GLU A 26 7.29 -3.46 10.39
N GLU A 27 6.21 -2.68 10.23
CA GLU A 27 4.87 -3.06 10.68
C GLU A 27 4.41 -4.36 10.00
N LEU A 28 4.65 -4.48 8.69
CA LEU A 28 4.25 -5.64 7.91
C LEU A 28 5.10 -6.89 8.20
N VAL A 29 6.39 -6.71 8.49
CA VAL A 29 7.27 -7.81 8.91
C VAL A 29 6.89 -8.32 10.31
N ALA A 30 6.40 -7.44 11.18
CA ALA A 30 5.96 -7.81 12.52
C ALA A 30 4.63 -8.57 12.56
N ASP A 31 3.82 -8.48 11.50
CA ASP A 31 2.51 -9.13 11.39
C ASP A 31 2.36 -9.84 10.02
N GLU A 32 2.76 -11.11 9.96
CA GLU A 32 2.70 -11.90 8.72
C GLU A 32 1.25 -12.12 8.23
N ALA A 33 0.25 -12.09 9.12
CA ALA A 33 -1.15 -12.25 8.74
C ALA A 33 -1.67 -11.00 8.02
N LEU A 34 -1.36 -9.82 8.58
CA LEU A 34 -1.63 -8.54 7.93
C LEU A 34 -0.91 -8.44 6.58
N LEU A 35 0.37 -8.80 6.53
CA LEU A 35 1.14 -8.81 5.29
C LEU A 35 0.51 -9.73 4.23
N SER A 36 0.13 -10.96 4.60
CA SER A 36 -0.51 -11.91 3.67
C SER A 36 -1.82 -11.35 3.10
N SER A 37 -2.64 -10.72 3.94
CA SER A 37 -3.88 -10.05 3.54
C SER A 37 -3.61 -8.92 2.54
N ILE A 38 -2.64 -8.06 2.83
CA ILE A 38 -2.28 -6.92 1.96
C ILE A 38 -1.70 -7.42 0.63
N VAL A 39 -0.79 -8.39 0.64
CA VAL A 39 -0.23 -8.97 -0.60
C VAL A 39 -1.34 -9.55 -1.48
N THR A 40 -2.31 -10.23 -0.88
CA THR A 40 -3.49 -10.76 -1.61
C THR A 40 -4.32 -9.62 -2.20
N LYS A 41 -4.60 -8.58 -1.41
CA LYS A 41 -5.32 -7.38 -1.87
C LYS A 41 -4.61 -6.69 -3.04
N CYS A 42 -3.29 -6.51 -2.96
CA CYS A 42 -2.48 -5.91 -4.02
C CYS A 42 -2.49 -6.76 -5.29
N ARG A 43 -2.32 -8.08 -5.18
CA ARG A 43 -2.34 -9.01 -6.33
C ARG A 43 -3.69 -9.07 -7.04
N ASN A 44 -4.78 -8.88 -6.31
CA ASN A 44 -6.13 -8.86 -6.88
C ASN A 44 -6.46 -7.55 -7.59
N ASN A 45 -5.70 -6.47 -7.35
CA ASN A 45 -5.97 -5.14 -7.90
C ASN A 45 -4.69 -4.49 -8.48
N PRO A 46 -3.98 -5.15 -9.42
CA PRO A 46 -2.66 -4.70 -9.87
C PRO A 46 -2.67 -3.39 -10.67
N GLY A 47 -3.82 -2.98 -11.22
CA GLY A 47 -3.97 -1.69 -11.90
C GLY A 47 -4.22 -0.52 -10.96
N GLU A 48 -4.92 -0.75 -9.85
CA GLU A 48 -5.37 0.31 -8.94
C GLU A 48 -4.41 0.49 -7.75
N LEU A 49 -3.91 -0.61 -7.19
CA LEU A 49 -3.19 -0.58 -5.92
C LEU A 49 -1.69 -0.80 -6.03
N ARG A 50 -1.18 -1.33 -7.14
CA ARG A 50 0.23 -1.75 -7.28
C ARG A 50 1.22 -0.63 -6.98
N ASP A 51 0.93 0.59 -7.41
CA ASP A 51 1.81 1.74 -7.23
C ASP A 51 1.57 2.50 -5.91
N THR A 52 0.69 1.98 -5.03
CA THR A 52 0.49 2.53 -3.69
C THR A 52 1.68 2.21 -2.78
N ALA A 53 1.98 3.12 -1.84
CA ALA A 53 3.05 2.92 -0.86
C ALA A 53 2.86 1.64 -0.04
N THR A 54 1.61 1.30 0.33
CA THR A 54 1.30 0.06 1.07
C THR A 54 1.68 -1.20 0.27
N CYS A 55 1.35 -1.26 -1.03
CA CYS A 55 1.70 -2.42 -1.85
C CYS A 55 3.21 -2.54 -2.10
N GLN A 56 3.90 -1.42 -2.33
CA GLN A 56 5.36 -1.40 -2.46
C GLN A 56 6.07 -1.86 -1.18
N ASN A 57 5.55 -1.44 -0.02
CA ASN A 57 6.06 -1.87 1.28
C ASN A 57 5.75 -3.35 1.55
N ALA A 58 4.59 -3.84 1.14
CA ALA A 58 4.22 -5.25 1.27
C ALA A 58 5.10 -6.16 0.41
N GLU A 59 5.40 -5.79 -0.84
CA GLU A 59 6.35 -6.52 -1.68
C GLU A 59 7.75 -6.56 -1.06
N SER A 60 8.20 -5.44 -0.51
CA SER A 60 9.49 -5.34 0.19
C SER A 60 9.52 -6.22 1.45
N ALA A 61 8.45 -6.23 2.24
CA ALA A 61 8.31 -7.04 3.45
C ALA A 61 8.28 -8.55 3.13
N ASP A 62 7.48 -8.97 2.15
CA ASP A 62 7.41 -10.37 1.69
C ASP A 62 8.78 -10.86 1.20
N GLY A 63 9.47 -10.03 0.40
CA GLY A 63 10.84 -10.29 -0.04
C GLY A 63 11.82 -10.46 1.12
N LYS A 64 11.75 -9.59 2.13
CA LYS A 64 12.61 -9.64 3.32
C LYS A 64 12.38 -10.92 4.12
N LEU A 65 11.13 -11.28 4.42
CA LEU A 65 10.80 -12.51 5.13
C LEU A 65 11.22 -13.75 4.34
N ARG A 66 11.00 -13.78 3.02
CA ARG A 66 11.44 -14.89 2.17
C ARG A 66 12.96 -15.08 2.22
N LEU A 67 13.72 -13.98 2.18
CA LEU A 67 15.18 -14.05 2.32
C LEU A 67 15.61 -14.50 3.72
N GLN A 68 14.93 -14.05 4.78
CA GLN A 68 15.22 -14.50 6.15
C GLN A 68 14.98 -16.00 6.31
N ARG A 69 13.83 -16.52 5.84
CA ARG A 69 13.53 -17.96 5.87
C ARG A 69 14.55 -18.78 5.08
N MET A 70 14.99 -18.26 3.93
CA MET A 70 16.07 -18.87 3.15
C MET A 70 17.38 -18.93 3.94
N ARG A 71 17.79 -17.84 4.59
CA ARG A 71 19.01 -17.82 5.43
C ARG A 71 18.94 -18.82 6.57
N GLN A 72 17.81 -18.87 7.29
CA GLN A 72 17.57 -19.85 8.35
C GLN A 72 17.68 -21.29 7.83
N SER A 73 17.13 -21.56 6.64
CA SER A 73 17.20 -22.89 6.00
C SER A 73 18.62 -23.29 5.59
N LEU A 74 19.50 -22.31 5.35
CA LEU A 74 20.90 -22.51 4.98
C LEU A 74 21.87 -22.51 6.17
N GLY A 75 21.35 -22.47 7.41
CA GLY A 75 22.15 -22.50 8.63
C GLY A 75 22.77 -21.16 9.03
N GLY A 76 22.18 -20.04 8.56
CA GLY A 76 22.55 -18.68 8.95
C GLY A 76 22.01 -18.24 10.30
#